data_AF-A0A1I7T3S0-F1
#
_entry.id   AF-A0A1I7T3S0-F1
#
_cell.length_a   1.000
_cell.length_b   1.000
_cell.length_c   1.000
_cell.angle_alpha   90.00
_cell.angle_beta   90.00
_cell.angle_gamma   90.00
#
_symmetry.space_group_name_H-M   'P 1'
#
loop_
_entity.id
_entity.type
_entity.pdbx_description
1 polymer ?
#
loop_
_entity_poly.entity_id
_entity_poly.type
_entity_poly.pdbx_seq_one_letter_code
_entity_poly.pdbx_strand_id
1 'polypeptide(L)'
;MNNKPLTYDSLKTVIQYMDPNTRLLLSSRIPSIRSVERAVPLKIEKLLIGNHYIKVNKTLYNYGIFKTDCKNKPPYKINGHAAKDRFVCDVNELLSSEIHVTKREINSSASYVIERIKYTGNFHKAEESLREFMFGKRQHAVRVDDFDIIQRCPIQMPCDLKIRIKTLSLTDNVASNLEVGKPAANPFQSFLKM
;
A
#
# COMPACT_ATOMS: atom_id res chain seq x y z
N MET A 1 17.17 -11.92 -30.83
CA MET A 1 16.31 -12.88 -30.10
C MET A 1 14.85 -12.55 -30.42
N ASN A 2 14.10 -13.47 -31.02
CA ASN A 2 12.66 -13.30 -31.25
C ASN A 2 11.92 -13.61 -29.95
N ASN A 3 11.71 -12.60 -29.10
CA ASN A 3 11.03 -12.78 -27.83
C ASN A 3 9.51 -12.66 -28.06
N LYS A 4 8.84 -13.79 -28.31
CA LYS A 4 7.38 -13.82 -28.26
C LYS A 4 6.95 -13.54 -26.82
N PRO A 5 6.10 -12.52 -26.57
CA PRO A 5 5.57 -12.28 -25.24
C PRO A 5 4.72 -13.47 -24.81
N LEU A 6 4.63 -13.68 -23.48
CA LEU A 6 3.72 -14.69 -22.92
C LEU A 6 2.30 -14.43 -23.40
N THR A 7 1.55 -15.50 -23.67
CA THR A 7 0.12 -15.39 -23.94
C THR A 7 -0.61 -14.82 -22.72
N TYR A 8 -1.75 -14.18 -22.95
CA TYR A 8 -2.55 -13.56 -21.89
C TYR A 8 -2.87 -14.54 -20.75
N ASP A 9 -3.31 -15.76 -21.08
CA ASP A 9 -3.67 -16.78 -20.10
C ASP A 9 -2.47 -17.32 -19.33
N SER A 10 -1.32 -17.48 -20.01
CA SER A 10 -0.08 -17.89 -19.35
C SER A 10 0.38 -16.81 -18.37
N LEU A 11 0.34 -15.54 -18.78
CA LEU A 11 0.70 -14.41 -17.92
C LEU A 11 -0.26 -14.32 -16.73
N LYS A 12 -1.57 -14.48 -16.94
CA LYS A 12 -2.57 -14.50 -15.87
C LYS A 12 -2.26 -15.58 -14.83
N THR A 13 -1.93 -16.79 -15.30
CA THR A 13 -1.58 -17.93 -14.44
C THR A 13 -0.31 -17.64 -13.63
N VAL A 14 0.76 -17.17 -14.28
CA VAL A 14 2.02 -16.82 -13.62
C VAL A 14 1.79 -15.77 -12.54
N ILE A 15 1.10 -14.67 -12.87
CA ILE A 15 0.83 -13.59 -11.93
C ILE A 15 -0.05 -14.09 -10.76
N GLN A 16 -1.02 -14.99 -11.00
CA GLN A 16 -1.87 -15.53 -9.94
C GLN A 16 -1.07 -16.25 -8.84
N TYR A 17 0.00 -16.96 -9.18
CA TYR A 17 0.78 -17.76 -8.24
C TYR A 17 2.03 -17.05 -7.68
N MET A 18 2.33 -15.84 -8.14
CA MET A 18 3.41 -15.03 -7.57
C MET A 18 3.08 -14.52 -6.17
N ASP A 19 4.12 -14.32 -5.36
CA ASP A 19 4.02 -13.63 -4.07
C ASP A 19 3.36 -12.23 -4.24
N PRO A 20 2.41 -11.84 -3.37
CA PRO A 20 1.72 -10.55 -3.44
C PRO A 20 2.66 -9.34 -3.57
N ASN A 21 3.75 -9.30 -2.81
CA ASN A 21 4.67 -8.16 -2.82
C ASN A 21 5.46 -8.09 -4.13
N THR A 22 5.82 -9.25 -4.69
CA THR A 22 6.49 -9.36 -5.99
C THR A 22 5.59 -8.81 -7.09
N ARG A 23 4.30 -9.18 -7.09
CA ARG A 23 3.32 -8.68 -8.08
C ARG A 23 3.11 -7.17 -8.01
N LEU A 24 3.00 -6.62 -6.80
CA LEU A 24 2.84 -5.17 -6.59
C LEU A 24 4.06 -4.39 -7.10
N LEU A 25 5.28 -4.90 -6.87
CA LEU A 25 6.48 -4.28 -7.44
C LEU A 25 6.54 -4.42 -8.97
N LEU A 26 6.17 -5.59 -9.48
CA LEU A 26 6.16 -5.85 -10.92
C LEU A 26 5.19 -4.91 -11.66
N SER A 27 3.98 -4.71 -11.13
CA SER A 27 2.97 -3.82 -11.72
C SER A 27 3.30 -2.32 -11.61
N SER A 28 4.18 -1.96 -10.66
CA SER A 28 4.76 -0.62 -10.55
C SER A 28 5.80 -0.40 -11.66
N ARG A 29 6.70 -1.37 -11.85
CA ARG A 29 7.81 -1.27 -12.83
C ARG A 29 7.38 -1.53 -14.28
N ILE A 30 6.34 -2.32 -14.49
CA ILE A 30 5.86 -2.74 -15.82
C ILE A 30 4.37 -2.40 -15.97
N PRO A 31 4.04 -1.18 -16.42
CA PRO A 31 2.65 -0.72 -16.53
C PRO A 31 1.77 -1.61 -17.43
N SER A 32 2.33 -2.24 -18.45
CA SER A 32 1.59 -3.14 -19.38
C SER A 32 1.04 -4.40 -18.71
N ILE A 33 1.59 -4.83 -17.57
CA ILE A 33 1.11 -6.01 -16.82
C ILE A 33 0.01 -5.63 -15.81
N ARG A 34 -0.18 -4.34 -15.51
CA ARG A 34 -1.08 -3.87 -14.45
C ARG A 34 -2.52 -4.33 -14.64
N SER A 35 -3.01 -4.37 -15.87
CA SER A 35 -4.37 -4.84 -16.18
C SER A 35 -4.55 -6.32 -15.84
N VAL A 36 -3.57 -7.16 -16.16
CA VAL A 36 -3.57 -8.60 -15.86
C VAL A 36 -3.43 -8.83 -14.36
N GLU A 37 -2.53 -8.11 -13.69
CA GLU A 37 -2.35 -8.17 -12.24
C GLU A 37 -3.65 -7.83 -11.49
N ARG A 38 -4.36 -6.79 -11.91
CA ARG A 38 -5.65 -6.39 -11.33
C ARG A 38 -6.79 -7.35 -11.66
N ALA A 39 -6.65 -8.15 -12.72
CA ALA A 39 -7.64 -9.13 -13.17
C ALA A 39 -7.53 -10.49 -12.47
N VAL A 40 -6.46 -10.75 -11.71
CA VAL A 40 -6.33 -11.97 -10.91
C VAL A 40 -6.53 -11.68 -9.42
N PRO A 41 -7.11 -12.62 -8.64
CA PRO A 41 -7.29 -12.42 -7.22
C PRO A 41 -5.97 -12.12 -6.49
N LEU A 42 -6.02 -11.15 -5.57
CA LEU A 42 -4.93 -10.92 -4.61
C LEU A 42 -5.30 -11.55 -3.27
N LYS A 43 -4.44 -12.43 -2.76
CA LYS A 43 -4.58 -13.08 -1.46
C LYS A 43 -3.44 -12.63 -0.55
N ILE A 44 -3.78 -12.14 0.64
CA ILE A 44 -2.84 -11.65 1.64
C ILE A 44 -3.13 -12.38 2.94
N GLU A 45 -2.10 -12.86 3.63
CA GLU A 45 -2.26 -13.50 4.94
C GLU A 45 -2.45 -12.43 6.01
N LYS A 46 -1.53 -11.45 6.05
CA LYS A 46 -1.58 -10.36 7.02
C LYS A 46 -1.43 -9.01 6.34
N LEU A 47 -2.46 -8.17 6.45
CA LEU A 47 -2.43 -6.78 6.03
C LEU A 47 -2.44 -5.89 7.27
N LEU A 48 -1.49 -4.98 7.37
CA LEU A 48 -1.50 -3.95 8.42
C LEU A 48 -1.33 -2.60 7.77
N ILE A 49 -2.30 -1.71 7.97
CA ILE A 49 -2.22 -0.31 7.52
C ILE A 49 -2.01 0.56 8.74
N GLY A 50 -0.85 1.22 8.78
CA GLY A 50 -0.50 2.18 9.81
C GLY A 50 -0.44 3.61 9.25
N ASN A 51 -0.08 4.58 10.10
CA ASN A 51 0.03 5.97 9.68
C ASN A 51 0.95 6.16 8.45
N HIS A 52 2.24 5.82 8.58
CA HIS A 52 3.24 6.07 7.52
C HIS A 52 3.78 4.76 6.90
N TYR A 53 2.99 3.69 6.96
CA TYR A 53 3.40 2.40 6.43
C TYR A 53 2.23 1.49 6.06
N ILE A 54 2.48 0.57 5.15
CA ILE A 54 1.62 -0.57 4.82
C ILE A 54 2.47 -1.83 4.93
N LYS A 55 2.00 -2.83 5.65
CA LYS A 55 2.64 -4.13 5.75
C LYS A 55 1.78 -5.18 5.06
N VAL A 56 2.38 -5.90 4.12
CA VAL A 56 1.76 -7.00 3.37
C VAL A 56 2.58 -8.25 3.64
N ASN A 57 1.98 -9.20 4.37
CA ASN A 57 2.64 -10.38 4.92
C ASN A 57 3.89 -9.99 5.72
N LYS A 58 5.08 -10.35 5.24
CA LYS A 58 6.38 -10.07 5.88
C LYS A 58 7.11 -8.85 5.31
N THR A 59 6.48 -8.12 4.39
CA THR A 59 7.06 -6.94 3.74
C THR A 59 6.46 -5.67 4.31
N LEU A 60 7.32 -4.74 4.70
CA LEU A 60 6.96 -3.40 5.15
C LEU A 60 7.27 -2.37 4.06
N TYR A 61 6.26 -1.62 3.67
CA TYR A 61 6.36 -0.45 2.81
C TYR A 61 6.23 0.80 3.69
N ASN A 62 7.33 1.50 3.95
CA ASN A 62 7.29 2.78 4.66
C ASN A 62 7.32 3.93 3.68
N TYR A 63 6.67 5.02 4.03
CA TYR A 63 6.76 6.27 3.29
C TYR A 63 7.00 7.43 4.25
N GLY A 64 7.62 8.48 3.74
CA GLY A 64 8.03 9.62 4.56
C GLY A 64 8.54 10.76 3.70
N ILE A 65 8.51 11.96 4.26
CA ILE A 65 9.08 13.14 3.63
C ILE A 65 10.56 13.20 4.02
N PHE A 66 11.41 13.30 3.02
CA PHE A 66 12.86 13.39 3.16
C PHE A 66 13.34 14.68 2.52
N LYS A 67 14.27 15.35 3.20
CA LYS A 67 14.89 16.59 2.72
C LYS A 67 16.36 16.38 2.40
N THR A 68 16.82 17.05 1.35
CA THR A 68 18.24 17.09 0.97
C THR A 68 18.76 18.52 1.08
N ASP A 69 19.55 18.82 2.11
CA ASP A 69 20.07 20.18 2.35
C ASP A 69 21.27 20.52 1.45
N CYS A 70 22.10 19.54 1.09
CA CYS A 70 23.30 19.70 0.26
C CYS A 70 23.52 18.46 -0.60
N LYS A 71 24.15 18.60 -1.78
CA LYS A 71 24.38 17.49 -2.73
C LYS A 71 25.11 16.26 -2.16
N ASN A 72 25.86 16.42 -1.06
CA ASN A 72 26.72 15.37 -0.49
C ASN A 72 26.22 14.78 0.83
N LYS A 73 25.09 15.24 1.36
CA LYS A 73 24.51 14.68 2.59
C LYS A 73 23.39 13.71 2.24
N PRO A 74 23.28 12.57 2.93
CA PRO A 74 22.15 11.68 2.73
C PRO A 74 20.85 12.40 3.13
N PRO A 75 19.74 12.15 2.42
CA PRO A 75 18.45 12.70 2.81
C PRO A 75 18.05 12.21 4.21
N TYR A 76 17.44 13.09 5.00
CA TYR A 76 16.92 12.75 6.33
C TYR A 76 15.40 12.94 6.38
N LYS A 77 14.74 12.10 7.17
CA LYS A 77 13.28 12.12 7.32
C LYS A 77 12.86 13.32 8.17
N ILE A 78 11.88 14.08 7.71
CA ILE A 78 11.38 15.30 8.37
C ILE A 78 9.93 15.21 8.85
N ASN A 79 9.27 14.06 8.69
CA ASN A 79 7.90 13.83 9.15
C ASN A 79 7.75 12.55 10.01
N GLY A 80 6.61 12.38 10.67
CA GLY A 80 6.32 11.28 11.60
C GLY A 80 6.24 11.73 13.06
N HIS A 81 6.72 10.90 13.99
CA HIS A 81 6.68 11.22 15.42
C HIS A 81 7.71 12.28 15.80
N ALA A 82 7.24 13.38 16.37
CA ALA A 82 8.07 14.37 17.04
C ALA A 82 8.20 14.07 18.56
N ALA A 83 9.21 14.65 19.22
CA ALA A 83 9.54 14.45 20.64
C ALA A 83 8.44 14.81 21.66
N LYS A 84 7.28 15.32 21.23
CA LYS A 84 6.13 15.73 22.06
C LYS A 84 4.85 14.93 21.77
N ASP A 85 4.98 13.71 21.27
CA ASP A 85 3.85 12.83 20.87
C ASP A 85 2.95 13.41 19.74
N ARG A 86 3.39 14.51 19.13
CA ARG A 86 2.77 15.09 17.95
C ARG A 86 3.21 14.31 16.73
N PHE A 87 2.24 13.73 16.03
CA PHE A 87 2.48 13.08 14.74
C PHE A 87 2.32 14.11 13.62
N VAL A 88 3.38 14.30 12.84
CA VAL A 88 3.43 15.29 11.75
C VAL A 88 3.32 14.55 10.42
N CYS A 89 2.17 14.66 9.76
CA CYS A 89 1.91 14.08 8.44
C CYS A 89 2.50 15.01 7.35
N ASP A 90 2.09 16.30 7.32
CA ASP A 90 2.59 17.34 6.40
C ASP A 90 3.60 18.30 7.03
N VAL A 91 4.50 18.84 6.20
CA VAL A 91 5.52 19.82 6.59
C VAL A 91 5.45 21.04 5.68
N ASN A 92 5.78 22.22 6.20
CA ASN A 92 5.78 23.46 5.41
C ASN A 92 6.96 23.56 4.43
N GLU A 93 7.95 22.66 4.56
CA GLU A 93 9.20 22.69 3.80
C GLU A 93 9.06 21.94 2.47
N LEU A 94 8.75 22.68 1.41
CA LEU A 94 8.51 22.11 0.07
C LEU A 94 9.77 22.02 -0.81
N LEU A 95 10.72 22.94 -0.63
CA LEU A 95 11.93 22.99 -1.45
C LEU A 95 12.86 21.82 -1.11
N SER A 96 13.30 21.10 -2.13
CA SER A 96 14.21 19.95 -2.01
C SER A 96 13.69 18.81 -1.13
N SER A 97 12.37 18.72 -0.97
CA SER A 97 11.67 17.66 -0.24
C SER A 97 11.07 16.64 -1.21
N GLU A 98 11.29 15.36 -0.90
CA GLU A 98 10.77 14.23 -1.65
C GLU A 98 10.04 13.29 -0.69
N ILE A 99 8.98 12.65 -1.19
CA ILE A 99 8.41 11.47 -0.55
C ILE A 99 9.24 10.27 -1.00
N HIS A 100 9.84 9.55 -0.05
CA HIS A 100 10.51 8.29 -0.34
C HIS A 100 9.60 7.14 0.07
N VAL A 101 9.31 6.25 -0.87
CA VAL A 101 8.68 4.96 -0.57
C VAL A 101 9.79 3.94 -0.46
N THR A 102 9.88 3.27 0.68
CA THR A 102 10.91 2.27 0.98
C THR A 102 10.28 0.91 1.20
N LYS A 103 10.97 -0.14 0.77
CA LYS A 103 10.62 -1.53 1.04
C LYS A 103 11.66 -2.15 1.95
N ARG A 104 11.21 -2.91 2.95
CA ARG A 104 12.03 -3.73 3.83
C ARG A 104 11.27 -5.02 4.16
N GLU A 105 11.99 -6.13 4.26
CA GLU A 105 11.45 -7.36 4.86
C GLU A 105 11.69 -7.33 6.37
N ILE A 106 10.73 -7.79 7.18
CA ILE A 106 10.77 -7.61 8.65
C ILE A 106 12.03 -8.19 9.30
N ASN A 107 12.53 -9.31 8.77
CA ASN A 107 13.72 -9.97 9.29
C ASN A 107 15.03 -9.43 8.67
N SER A 108 14.95 -8.39 7.87
CA SER A 108 16.08 -7.78 7.17
C SER A 108 16.33 -6.37 7.70
N SER A 109 17.60 -6.06 7.97
CA SER A 109 18.04 -4.70 8.23
C SER A 109 18.09 -3.85 6.95
N ALA A 110 18.12 -4.49 5.77
CA ALA A 110 18.18 -3.81 4.50
C ALA A 110 16.83 -3.19 4.13
N SER A 111 16.78 -1.87 4.06
CA SER A 111 15.72 -1.11 3.40
C SER A 111 16.26 -0.46 2.15
N TYR A 112 15.46 -0.47 1.08
CA TYR A 112 15.80 0.24 -0.15
C TYR A 112 14.64 1.11 -0.61
N VAL A 113 14.98 2.24 -1.24
CA VAL A 113 14.01 3.17 -1.82
C VAL A 113 13.50 2.57 -3.12
N ILE A 114 12.19 2.35 -3.24
CA ILE A 114 11.55 1.86 -4.46
C ILE A 114 11.08 3.02 -5.34
N GLU A 115 10.74 4.15 -4.74
CA GLU A 115 10.22 5.31 -5.44
C GLU A 115 10.55 6.60 -4.70
N ARG A 116 10.84 7.67 -5.46
CA ARG A 116 11.03 9.03 -4.97
C ARG A 116 10.08 9.94 -5.74
N ILE A 117 9.30 10.72 -5.02
CA ILE A 117 8.26 11.59 -5.59
C ILE A 117 8.48 12.99 -5.03
N LYS A 118 8.42 14.03 -5.88
CA LYS A 118 8.49 15.41 -5.39
C LYS A 118 7.36 15.68 -4.39
N TYR A 119 7.70 16.22 -3.22
CA TYR A 119 6.68 16.62 -2.24
C TYR A 119 6.03 17.95 -2.67
N THR A 120 4.70 17.99 -2.65
CA THR A 120 3.91 19.16 -3.09
C THR A 120 3.04 19.75 -1.97
N GLY A 121 3.33 19.44 -0.70
CA GLY A 121 2.56 19.95 0.43
C GLY A 121 1.34 19.12 0.81
N ASN A 122 1.17 17.93 0.23
CA ASN A 122 0.08 17.02 0.58
C ASN A 122 0.60 15.58 0.63
N PHE A 123 0.96 15.15 1.83
CA PHE A 123 1.50 13.83 2.12
C PHE A 123 0.41 12.77 2.00
N HIS A 124 -0.78 13.05 2.54
CA HIS A 124 -1.92 12.13 2.49
C HIS A 124 -2.33 11.76 1.05
N LYS A 125 -2.18 12.66 0.08
CA LYS A 125 -2.42 12.36 -1.35
C LYS A 125 -1.49 11.27 -1.89
N ALA A 126 -0.24 11.23 -1.42
CA ALA A 126 0.69 10.17 -1.80
C ALA A 126 0.31 8.84 -1.14
N GLU A 127 -0.16 8.86 0.11
CA GLU A 127 -0.64 7.67 0.80
C GLU A 127 -1.91 7.11 0.14
N GLU A 128 -2.85 7.98 -0.23
CA GLU A 128 -4.04 7.64 -1.01
C GLU A 128 -3.63 7.03 -2.35
N SER A 129 -2.71 7.66 -3.08
CA SER A 129 -2.20 7.13 -4.35
C SER A 129 -1.54 5.77 -4.20
N LEU A 130 -0.81 5.54 -3.10
CA LEU A 130 -0.17 4.26 -2.81
C LEU A 130 -1.21 3.18 -2.50
N ARG A 131 -2.22 3.49 -1.67
CA ARG A 131 -3.33 2.55 -1.38
C ARG A 131 -4.15 2.25 -2.63
N GLU A 132 -4.43 3.25 -3.44
CA GLU A 132 -5.12 3.11 -4.73
C GLU A 132 -4.32 2.25 -5.71
N PHE A 133 -3.01 2.47 -5.81
CA PHE A 133 -2.12 1.63 -6.60
C PHE A 133 -2.12 0.19 -6.10
N MET A 134 -1.97 0.00 -4.79
CA MET A 134 -1.86 -1.30 -4.16
C MET A 134 -3.17 -2.05 -4.07
N PHE A 135 -4.33 -1.39 -4.04
CA PHE A 135 -5.60 -2.04 -3.71
C PHE A 135 -6.80 -1.66 -4.58
N GLY A 136 -6.79 -0.50 -5.22
CA GLY A 136 -7.88 -0.01 -6.05
C GLY A 136 -8.00 -0.73 -7.40
N LYS A 137 -9.17 -0.57 -8.03
CA LYS A 137 -9.45 -0.99 -9.42
C LYS A 137 -9.18 -2.46 -9.72
N ARG A 138 -9.32 -3.33 -8.72
CA ARG A 138 -9.23 -4.77 -8.90
C ARG A 138 -10.57 -5.35 -9.36
N GLN A 139 -10.51 -6.31 -10.29
CA GLN A 139 -11.70 -7.02 -10.75
C GLN A 139 -12.30 -7.91 -9.66
N HIS A 140 -11.44 -8.47 -8.82
CA HIS A 140 -11.80 -9.26 -7.66
C HIS A 140 -11.45 -8.50 -6.39
N ALA A 141 -12.27 -8.60 -5.35
CA ALA A 141 -11.85 -8.02 -4.09
C ALA A 141 -10.65 -8.73 -3.50
N VAL A 142 -9.87 -7.97 -2.74
CA VAL A 142 -8.67 -8.46 -2.07
C VAL A 142 -9.10 -9.40 -0.95
N ARG A 143 -8.57 -10.62 -0.93
CA ARG A 143 -8.78 -11.54 0.20
C ARG A 143 -7.64 -11.32 1.20
N VAL A 144 -7.99 -11.01 2.43
CA VAL A 144 -7.07 -10.87 3.55
C VAL A 144 -7.50 -11.83 4.65
N ASP A 145 -6.58 -12.57 5.23
CA ASP A 145 -6.93 -13.40 6.38
C ASP A 145 -7.02 -12.54 7.65
N ASP A 146 -5.95 -11.82 8.00
CA ASP A 146 -5.92 -10.89 9.13
C ASP A 146 -5.67 -9.46 8.66
N PHE A 147 -6.63 -8.56 8.93
CA PHE A 147 -6.52 -7.14 8.61
C PHE A 147 -6.48 -6.28 9.87
N ASP A 148 -5.35 -5.61 10.08
CA ASP A 148 -5.12 -4.67 11.18
C ASP A 148 -5.09 -3.22 10.63
N ILE A 149 -5.80 -2.30 11.29
CA ILE A 149 -5.70 -0.87 11.03
C ILE A 149 -5.29 -0.14 12.31
N ILE A 150 -4.19 0.60 12.24
CA ILE A 150 -3.59 1.36 13.35
C ILE A 150 -3.24 2.76 12.86
N GLN A 151 -4.23 3.66 12.79
CA GLN A 151 -4.03 5.00 12.25
C GLN A 151 -4.60 6.10 13.14
N ARG A 152 -3.78 7.14 13.35
CA ARG A 152 -4.12 8.40 14.00
C ARG A 152 -4.50 9.49 12.97
N CYS A 153 -3.86 9.50 11.78
CA CYS A 153 -4.25 10.40 10.69
C CYS A 153 -5.54 9.81 10.01
N PRO A 154 -6.59 10.63 9.73
CA PRO A 154 -7.89 10.15 9.22
C PRO A 154 -7.83 9.86 7.71
N ILE A 155 -6.96 8.95 7.30
CA ILE A 155 -6.69 8.74 5.88
C ILE A 155 -7.68 7.74 5.29
N GLN A 156 -8.23 8.10 4.14
CA GLN A 156 -9.28 7.34 3.50
C GLN A 156 -8.72 6.09 2.80
N MET A 157 -9.50 5.01 2.88
CA MET A 157 -9.34 3.86 2.00
C MET A 157 -9.87 4.24 0.61
N PRO A 158 -9.32 3.66 -0.47
CA PRO A 158 -9.83 3.90 -1.82
C PRO A 158 -11.32 3.62 -1.94
N CYS A 159 -12.05 4.51 -2.61
CA CYS A 159 -13.50 4.47 -2.63
C CYS A 159 -14.12 3.30 -3.42
N ASP A 160 -13.33 2.49 -4.11
CA ASP A 160 -13.78 1.28 -4.81
C ASP A 160 -13.18 0.02 -4.18
N LEU A 161 -12.49 0.16 -3.04
CA LEU A 161 -11.80 -0.92 -2.38
C LEU A 161 -12.79 -1.90 -1.78
N LYS A 162 -12.77 -3.10 -2.34
CA LYS A 162 -13.46 -4.26 -1.80
C LYS A 162 -12.43 -5.16 -1.12
N ILE A 163 -12.74 -5.60 0.09
CA ILE A 163 -11.92 -6.58 0.81
C ILE A 163 -12.82 -7.70 1.35
N ARG A 164 -12.35 -8.95 1.25
CA ARG A 164 -12.83 -10.08 2.05
C ARG A 164 -11.86 -10.33 3.18
N ILE A 165 -12.34 -10.26 4.41
CA ILE A 165 -11.51 -10.43 5.61
C ILE A 165 -12.05 -11.58 6.45
N LYS A 166 -11.16 -12.38 7.04
CA LYS A 166 -11.55 -13.34 8.08
C LYS A 166 -11.57 -12.67 9.44
N THR A 167 -10.50 -11.95 9.76
CA THR A 167 -10.30 -11.23 11.02
C THR A 167 -10.06 -9.75 10.75
N LEU A 168 -10.72 -8.89 11.52
CA LEU A 168 -10.53 -7.44 11.50
C LEU A 168 -10.16 -6.95 12.89
N SER A 169 -9.05 -6.23 13.00
CA SER A 169 -8.67 -5.48 14.20
C SER A 169 -8.59 -4.00 13.87
N LEU A 170 -9.31 -3.19 14.63
CA LEU A 170 -9.30 -1.74 14.51
C LEU A 170 -8.78 -1.16 15.83
N THR A 171 -7.74 -0.35 15.74
CA THR A 171 -7.20 0.39 16.88
C THR A 171 -7.09 1.87 16.49
N ASP A 172 -7.35 2.75 17.46
CA ASP A 172 -7.50 4.20 17.30
C ASP A 172 -8.78 4.62 16.54
N ASN A 173 -8.89 5.91 16.21
CA ASN A 173 -10.10 6.62 15.76
C ASN A 173 -10.50 6.30 14.29
N VAL A 174 -10.51 5.02 13.91
CA VAL A 174 -10.72 4.51 12.54
C VAL A 174 -12.22 4.53 12.12
N ALA A 175 -13.11 4.91 13.04
CA ALA A 175 -14.52 4.53 13.01
C ALA A 175 -15.42 5.28 12.00
N SER A 176 -14.98 6.31 11.29
CA SER A 176 -15.95 7.19 10.61
C SER A 176 -16.54 6.68 9.30
N ASN A 177 -15.92 5.74 8.57
CA ASN A 177 -16.34 5.38 7.19
C ASN A 177 -16.41 3.87 6.86
N LEU A 178 -16.40 2.97 7.84
CA LEU A 178 -16.47 1.52 7.59
C LEU A 178 -17.91 1.02 7.65
N GLU A 179 -18.50 0.71 6.49
CA GLU A 179 -19.81 0.05 6.42
C GLU A 179 -19.67 -1.47 6.33
N VAL A 180 -20.23 -2.19 7.30
CA VAL A 180 -20.27 -3.66 7.30
C VAL A 180 -21.51 -4.12 6.55
N GLY A 181 -21.34 -4.65 5.34
CA GLY A 181 -22.43 -5.24 4.56
C GLY A 181 -22.96 -6.54 5.19
N LYS A 182 -24.27 -6.78 5.09
CA LYS A 182 -24.92 -8.02 5.56
C LYS A 182 -24.31 -9.26 4.88
N PRO A 183 -24.21 -10.39 5.58
CA PRO A 183 -23.72 -11.63 4.99
C PRO A 183 -24.64 -12.06 3.85
N ALA A 184 -24.12 -12.10 2.62
CA ALA A 184 -24.76 -12.86 1.56
C ALA A 184 -24.75 -14.34 1.98
N ALA A 185 -25.87 -15.04 1.82
CA ALA A 185 -26.12 -16.41 2.27
C ALA A 185 -25.10 -17.44 1.71
N ASN A 186 -23.89 -17.45 2.27
CA ASN A 186 -22.86 -18.46 2.14
C ASN A 186 -21.80 -18.18 3.24
N PRO A 187 -21.59 -19.08 4.21
CA PRO A 187 -20.80 -18.80 5.42
C PRO A 187 -19.28 -18.56 5.19
N PHE A 188 -18.81 -18.45 3.95
CA PHE A 188 -17.37 -18.35 3.64
C PHE A 188 -16.90 -17.10 2.89
N GLN A 189 -17.74 -16.11 2.56
CA GLN A 189 -17.28 -14.95 1.79
C GLN A 189 -18.04 -13.63 2.09
N SER A 190 -17.52 -12.81 3.00
CA SER A 190 -17.90 -11.40 3.19
C SER A 190 -17.14 -10.50 2.20
N PHE A 191 -17.81 -9.69 1.38
CA PHE A 191 -17.21 -8.61 0.58
C PHE A 191 -17.76 -7.26 1.05
N LEU A 192 -16.87 -6.30 1.32
CA LEU A 192 -17.15 -4.86 1.32
C LEU A 192 -17.40 -4.37 -0.11
N LYS A 193 -18.36 -3.46 -0.31
CA LYS A 193 -18.54 -2.73 -1.57
C LYS A 193 -19.16 -1.35 -1.30
N MET A 194 -18.51 -0.32 -1.82
CA MET A 194 -18.99 1.05 -1.99
C MET A 194 -19.85 1.17 -3.25
#